data_AF-A0A2E0KZI5-F1
#
_entry.id   AF-A0A2E0KZI5-F1
#
_cell.length_a   1.000
_cell.length_b   1.000
_cell.length_c   1.000
_cell.angle_alpha   90.00
_cell.angle_beta   90.00
_cell.angle_gamma   90.00
#
_symmetry.space_group_name_H-M   'P 1'
#
loop_
_entity.id
_entity.type
_entity.pdbx_description
1 polymer ?
#
loop_
_entity_poly.entity_id
_entity_poly.type
_entity_poly.pdbx_seq_one_letter_code
_entity_poly.pdbx_strand_id
1 'polypeptide(L)'
;MTDSNDQALMRAYELIEDDRLSDAEALLKPILEQEPDNIDAWWLYAHAVSDPETARMALSQVLKLDHNYEGAQDLLNQLDEGYPAAREDAAVTPVTPPPTLPSLPDDEDIEDADFLADFESVERTSSGLDEEFSLDDMADTEDETPERQRNRSPLLLILFAVLLVVIVVIVMLLANPFQQEPAVTPTQQAAAPTAMATEDAEVISGDAVSADVQAAVLEALADQVIADNSVEVMDTSLGNTLLVGVCTTAGEPMRSALTESMAAFAGLSDDAGAEYAAIGVKLVDCETNSVLRVIAVPVADASAFTAGDLDDAGFEARWVAAA
;
A
#
# COMPACT_ATOMS: atom_id res chain seq x y z
N MET A 1 27.68 -9.16 -24.64
CA MET A 1 26.46 -9.36 -23.83
C MET A 1 26.54 -8.55 -22.55
N THR A 2 27.72 -8.38 -21.97
CA THR A 2 28.00 -7.47 -20.83
C THR A 2 27.42 -6.06 -21.01
N ASP A 3 27.59 -5.44 -22.18
CA ASP A 3 27.05 -4.10 -22.46
C ASP A 3 25.51 -3.98 -22.29
N SER A 4 24.77 -5.07 -22.50
CA SER A 4 23.31 -5.08 -22.33
C SER A 4 22.92 -5.13 -20.86
N ASN A 5 23.70 -5.82 -20.04
CA ASN A 5 23.45 -5.93 -18.60
C ASN A 5 23.89 -4.65 -17.89
N ASP A 6 24.97 -4.00 -18.33
CA ASP A 6 25.37 -2.69 -17.81
C ASP A 6 24.29 -1.62 -18.00
N GLN A 7 23.65 -1.60 -19.19
CA GLN A 7 22.50 -0.71 -19.45
C GLN A 7 21.29 -1.06 -18.58
N ALA A 8 21.07 -2.35 -18.35
CA ALA A 8 19.98 -2.84 -17.51
C ALA A 8 20.19 -2.41 -16.04
N LEU A 9 21.41 -2.56 -15.50
CA LEU A 9 21.76 -2.12 -14.15
C LEU A 9 21.63 -0.60 -13.98
N MET A 10 22.05 0.18 -14.98
CA MET A 10 21.86 1.63 -14.98
C MET A 10 20.38 2.02 -14.93
N ARG A 11 19.54 1.35 -15.71
CA ARG A 11 18.09 1.58 -15.69
C ARG A 11 17.43 1.13 -14.39
N ALA A 12 17.90 0.02 -13.78
CA ALA A 12 17.43 -0.40 -12.47
C ALA A 12 17.73 0.66 -11.40
N TYR A 13 18.93 1.26 -11.46
CA TYR A 13 19.31 2.33 -10.55
C TYR A 13 18.41 3.57 -10.71
N GLU A 14 18.13 4.01 -11.93
CA GLU A 14 17.18 5.10 -12.20
C GLU A 14 15.78 4.79 -11.62
N LEU A 15 15.29 3.56 -11.81
CA LEU A 15 14.01 3.13 -11.26
C LEU A 15 13.99 3.14 -9.73
N ILE A 16 15.10 2.82 -9.06
CA ILE A 16 15.21 2.89 -7.60
C ILE A 16 15.18 4.35 -7.13
N GLU A 17 15.88 5.26 -7.81
CA GLU A 17 15.88 6.70 -7.48
C GLU A 17 14.49 7.33 -7.68
N ASP A 18 13.71 6.83 -8.65
CA ASP A 18 12.32 7.25 -8.91
C ASP A 18 11.28 6.50 -8.02
N ASP A 19 11.71 5.74 -7.02
CA ASP A 19 10.87 4.93 -6.11
C ASP A 19 10.00 3.85 -6.82
N ARG A 20 10.38 3.47 -8.04
CA ARG A 20 9.74 2.41 -8.85
C ARG A 20 10.34 1.04 -8.59
N LEU A 21 10.31 0.64 -7.31
CA LEU A 21 11.01 -0.54 -6.80
C LEU A 21 10.61 -1.86 -7.50
N SER A 22 9.31 -2.06 -7.76
CA SER A 22 8.81 -3.27 -8.45
C SER A 22 9.35 -3.41 -9.88
N ASP A 23 9.51 -2.30 -10.61
CA ASP A 23 10.04 -2.31 -11.98
C ASP A 23 11.55 -2.61 -11.97
N ALA A 24 12.28 -2.05 -11.00
CA ALA A 24 13.69 -2.34 -10.81
C ALA A 24 13.90 -3.82 -10.46
N GLU A 25 13.06 -4.39 -9.59
CA GLU A 25 13.10 -5.80 -9.22
C GLU A 25 12.91 -6.73 -10.44
N ALA A 26 11.89 -6.44 -11.27
CA ALA A 26 11.59 -7.19 -12.47
C ALA A 26 12.75 -7.19 -13.48
N LEU A 27 13.52 -6.11 -13.50
CA LEU A 27 14.66 -5.94 -14.39
C LEU A 27 15.93 -6.65 -13.85
N LEU A 28 16.13 -6.66 -12.53
CA LEU A 28 17.31 -7.25 -11.87
C LEU A 28 17.26 -8.79 -11.77
N LYS A 29 16.07 -9.38 -11.53
CA LYS A 29 15.91 -10.85 -11.43
C LYS A 29 16.55 -11.65 -12.57
N PRO A 30 16.25 -11.39 -13.86
CA PRO A 30 16.83 -12.16 -14.96
C PRO A 30 18.35 -11.98 -15.08
N ILE A 31 18.91 -10.87 -14.59
CA ILE A 31 20.37 -10.66 -14.54
C ILE A 31 20.98 -11.57 -13.48
N LEU A 32 20.39 -11.63 -12.28
CA LEU A 32 20.85 -12.50 -11.19
C LEU A 32 20.74 -14.00 -11.52
N GLU A 33 19.74 -14.40 -12.32
CA GLU A 33 19.61 -15.78 -12.81
C GLU A 33 20.73 -16.15 -13.80
N GLN A 34 21.17 -15.19 -14.62
CA GLN A 34 22.23 -15.39 -15.62
C GLN A 34 23.63 -15.24 -15.04
N GLU A 35 23.81 -14.27 -14.13
CA GLU A 35 25.06 -13.87 -13.51
C GLU A 35 24.91 -13.84 -11.98
N PRO A 36 24.86 -15.01 -11.32
CA PRO A 36 24.66 -15.10 -9.87
C PRO A 36 25.84 -14.56 -9.05
N ASP A 37 26.98 -14.29 -9.68
CA ASP A 37 28.19 -13.70 -9.11
C ASP A 37 28.33 -12.19 -9.40
N ASN A 38 27.33 -11.55 -10.01
CA ASN A 38 27.34 -10.11 -10.25
C ASN A 38 27.00 -9.32 -8.97
N ILE A 39 28.03 -8.72 -8.37
CA ILE A 39 27.95 -8.04 -7.07
C ILE A 39 27.05 -6.80 -7.15
N ASP A 40 27.16 -6.02 -8.23
CA ASP A 40 26.38 -4.78 -8.41
C ASP A 40 24.89 -5.09 -8.60
N ALA A 41 24.55 -6.18 -9.29
CA ALA A 41 23.18 -6.64 -9.40
C ALA A 41 22.57 -7.02 -8.04
N TRP A 42 23.32 -7.73 -7.18
CA TRP A 42 22.86 -8.07 -5.83
C TRP A 42 22.70 -6.83 -4.94
N TRP A 43 23.61 -5.86 -5.07
CA TRP A 43 23.53 -4.59 -4.36
C TRP A 43 22.28 -3.81 -4.74
N LEU A 44 22.04 -3.58 -6.04
CA LEU A 44 20.83 -2.90 -6.51
C LEU A 44 19.56 -3.68 -6.14
N TYR A 45 19.60 -5.01 -6.16
CA TYR A 45 18.45 -5.83 -5.78
C TYR A 45 18.07 -5.65 -4.31
N ALA A 46 19.05 -5.49 -3.41
CA ALA A 46 18.78 -5.19 -2.00
C ALA A 46 18.04 -3.85 -1.79
N HIS A 47 18.24 -2.89 -2.68
CA HIS A 47 17.54 -1.59 -2.66
C HIS A 47 16.18 -1.62 -3.37
N ALA A 48 15.98 -2.55 -4.31
CA ALA A 48 14.74 -2.68 -5.07
C ALA A 48 13.66 -3.50 -4.36
N VAL A 49 14.00 -4.31 -3.35
CA VAL A 49 13.02 -5.17 -2.66
C VAL A 49 12.44 -4.49 -1.42
N SER A 50 11.11 -4.56 -1.27
CA SER A 50 10.41 -3.99 -0.09
C SER A 50 10.43 -4.92 1.14
N ASP A 51 10.67 -6.22 0.93
CA ASP A 51 10.73 -7.20 2.01
C ASP A 51 12.10 -7.19 2.71
N PRO A 52 12.16 -6.91 4.04
CA PRO A 52 13.42 -6.82 4.76
C PRO A 52 14.20 -8.14 4.77
N GLU A 53 13.54 -9.31 4.76
CA GLU A 53 14.25 -10.59 4.74
C GLU A 53 14.97 -10.82 3.41
N THR A 54 14.32 -10.49 2.31
CA THR A 54 14.89 -10.55 0.96
C THR A 54 16.06 -9.57 0.81
N ALA A 55 15.94 -8.35 1.33
CA ALA A 55 17.03 -7.38 1.35
C ALA A 55 18.25 -7.90 2.16
N ARG A 56 18.04 -8.48 3.35
CA ARG A 56 19.13 -9.12 4.12
C ARG A 56 19.80 -10.23 3.33
N MET A 57 19.02 -11.08 2.68
CA MET A 57 19.55 -12.16 1.85
C MET A 57 20.44 -11.59 0.73
N ALA A 58 19.97 -10.58 0.00
CA ALA A 58 20.73 -9.95 -1.07
C ALA A 58 22.06 -9.35 -0.57
N LEU A 59 22.02 -8.58 0.54
CA LEU A 59 23.22 -8.02 1.18
C LEU A 59 24.18 -9.10 1.68
N SER A 60 23.65 -10.22 2.19
CA SER A 60 24.49 -11.35 2.59
C SER A 60 25.22 -11.99 1.40
N GLN A 61 24.62 -11.99 0.20
CA GLN A 61 25.30 -12.45 -1.02
C GLN A 61 26.38 -11.45 -1.46
N VAL A 62 26.12 -10.14 -1.39
CA VAL A 62 27.14 -9.11 -1.66
C VAL A 62 28.37 -9.32 -0.77
N LEU A 63 28.17 -9.43 0.55
CA LEU A 63 29.26 -9.63 1.52
C LEU A 63 29.97 -10.99 1.39
N LYS A 64 29.32 -11.99 0.78
CA LYS A 64 29.91 -13.29 0.49
C LYS A 64 30.81 -13.23 -0.76
N LEU A 65 30.41 -12.46 -1.78
CA LEU A 65 31.17 -12.28 -3.01
C LEU A 65 32.34 -11.31 -2.80
N ASP A 66 32.09 -10.18 -2.13
CA ASP A 66 33.10 -9.21 -1.70
C ASP A 66 32.84 -8.75 -0.26
N HIS A 67 33.70 -9.22 0.65
CA HIS A 67 33.61 -8.90 2.07
C HIS A 67 33.87 -7.41 2.38
N ASN A 68 34.48 -6.66 1.46
CA ASN A 68 34.83 -5.25 1.64
C ASN A 68 34.05 -4.32 0.70
N TYR A 69 32.87 -4.75 0.24
CA TYR A 69 31.99 -3.89 -0.54
C TYR A 69 31.53 -2.69 0.30
N GLU A 70 31.77 -1.48 -0.22
CA GLU A 70 31.52 -0.24 0.52
C GLU A 70 30.04 -0.09 0.87
N GLY A 71 29.72 0.23 2.12
CA GLY A 71 28.35 0.47 2.59
C GLY A 71 27.51 -0.78 2.84
N ALA A 72 27.88 -1.97 2.33
CA ALA A 72 27.03 -3.16 2.46
C ALA A 72 26.87 -3.65 3.89
N GLN A 73 27.96 -3.64 4.67
CA GLN A 73 27.89 -4.04 6.08
C GLN A 73 27.11 -3.03 6.92
N ASP A 74 27.25 -1.74 6.65
CA ASP A 74 26.52 -0.70 7.37
C ASP A 74 25.02 -0.76 7.07
N LEU A 75 24.63 -0.98 5.81
CA LEU A 75 23.23 -1.14 5.42
C LEU A 75 22.61 -2.40 6.05
N LEU A 76 23.34 -3.52 6.08
CA LEU A 76 22.86 -4.73 6.75
C LEU A 76 22.64 -4.51 8.25
N ASN A 77 23.57 -3.85 8.93
CA ASN A 77 23.44 -3.51 10.35
C ASN A 77 22.21 -2.61 10.61
N GLN A 78 22.00 -1.59 9.77
CA GLN A 78 20.82 -0.72 9.88
C GLN A 78 19.51 -1.50 9.74
N LEU A 79 19.48 -2.45 8.79
CA LEU A 79 18.31 -3.28 8.55
C LEU A 79 18.04 -4.23 9.73
N ASP A 80 19.09 -4.82 10.31
CA ASP A 80 18.97 -5.65 11.52
C ASP A 80 18.54 -4.87 12.77
N GLU A 81 18.92 -3.60 12.88
CA GLU A 81 18.48 -2.71 13.97
C GLU A 81 17.00 -2.32 13.82
N GLY A 82 16.56 -1.97 12.61
CA GLY A 82 15.18 -1.55 12.34
C GLY A 82 14.18 -2.71 12.30
N TYR A 83 14.65 -3.86 11.83
CA TYR A 83 13.87 -5.08 11.72
C TYR A 83 14.69 -6.21 12.36
N PRO A 84 14.58 -6.42 13.68
CA PRO A 84 15.20 -7.59 14.28
C PRO A 84 14.61 -8.81 13.59
N ALA A 85 15.45 -9.70 13.06
CA ALA A 85 15.01 -10.97 12.51
C ALA A 85 14.02 -11.58 13.52
N ALA A 86 12.78 -11.80 13.08
CA ALA A 86 11.77 -12.39 13.93
C ALA A 86 12.41 -13.66 14.46
N ARG A 87 12.73 -13.69 15.77
CA ARG A 87 13.37 -14.86 16.36
C ARG A 87 12.41 -16.00 16.07
N GLU A 88 12.76 -16.88 15.14
CA GLU A 88 12.01 -18.11 14.86
C GLU A 88 11.85 -18.92 16.17
N ASP A 89 12.69 -18.64 17.16
CA ASP A 89 12.64 -19.19 18.52
C ASP A 89 11.58 -18.56 19.47
N ALA A 90 10.94 -17.44 19.14
CA ALA A 90 10.09 -16.71 20.08
C ALA A 90 8.63 -17.20 20.16
N ALA A 91 8.20 -18.11 19.28
CA ALA A 91 6.83 -18.64 19.31
C ALA A 91 6.74 -20.16 19.13
N VAL A 92 7.83 -20.90 19.33
CA VAL A 92 7.68 -22.30 19.76
C VAL A 92 7.27 -22.27 21.23
N THR A 93 6.01 -21.88 21.49
CA THR A 93 5.35 -22.45 22.66
C THR A 93 5.55 -23.95 22.52
N PRO A 94 6.10 -24.64 23.54
CA PRO A 94 6.23 -26.08 23.46
C PRO A 94 4.85 -26.60 23.13
N VAL A 95 4.68 -27.11 21.90
CA VAL A 95 3.44 -27.75 21.51
C VAL A 95 3.32 -28.88 22.50
N THR A 96 2.47 -28.68 23.51
CA THR A 96 2.03 -29.77 24.37
C THR A 96 1.60 -30.83 23.39
N PRO A 97 2.24 -32.01 23.37
CA PRO A 97 1.88 -33.05 22.42
C PRO A 97 0.36 -33.16 22.47
N PRO A 98 -0.33 -33.01 21.32
CA PRO A 98 -1.77 -33.01 21.29
C PRO A 98 -2.23 -34.20 22.14
N PRO A 99 -3.21 -34.02 23.05
CA PRO A 99 -3.70 -35.11 23.87
C PRO A 99 -3.91 -36.29 22.93
N THR A 100 -3.17 -37.38 23.18
CA THR A 100 -3.23 -38.59 22.36
C THR A 100 -4.70 -38.85 22.14
N LEU A 101 -5.16 -38.68 20.89
CA LEU A 101 -6.55 -38.91 20.54
C LEU A 101 -6.88 -40.29 21.11
N PRO A 102 -7.93 -40.43 21.95
CA PRO A 102 -8.40 -41.75 22.32
C PRO A 102 -8.54 -42.52 21.01
N SER A 103 -7.87 -43.66 20.93
CA SER A 103 -7.91 -44.54 19.76
C SER A 103 -9.34 -44.61 19.28
N LEU A 104 -9.58 -44.13 18.05
CA LEU A 104 -10.89 -44.28 17.44
C LEU A 104 -11.25 -45.77 17.55
N PRO A 105 -12.45 -46.11 18.06
CA PRO A 105 -12.92 -47.48 17.97
C PRO A 105 -12.81 -47.91 16.50
N ASP A 106 -12.21 -49.07 16.25
CA ASP A 106 -12.07 -49.62 14.92
C ASP A 106 -13.45 -49.60 14.22
N ASP A 107 -13.50 -49.09 12.98
CA ASP A 107 -14.67 -48.75 12.16
C ASP A 107 -15.63 -49.92 11.82
N GLU A 108 -15.71 -50.99 12.63
CA GLU A 108 -16.51 -52.17 12.33
C GLU A 108 -17.92 -52.21 12.97
N ASP A 109 -18.33 -51.20 13.77
CA ASP A 109 -19.63 -51.20 14.47
C ASP A 109 -20.50 -49.94 14.24
N ILE A 110 -20.34 -49.22 13.13
CA ILE A 110 -21.22 -48.08 12.78
C ILE A 110 -22.26 -48.51 11.73
N GLU A 111 -23.20 -49.37 12.14
CA GLU A 111 -24.44 -49.67 11.39
C GLU A 111 -25.70 -49.08 12.05
N ASP A 112 -25.56 -48.16 13.02
CA ASP A 112 -26.71 -47.53 13.66
C ASP A 112 -27.17 -46.28 12.89
N ALA A 113 -28.20 -46.46 12.06
CA ALA A 113 -28.86 -45.44 11.25
C ALA A 113 -29.67 -44.39 12.05
N ASP A 114 -29.56 -44.36 13.38
CA ASP A 114 -30.36 -43.49 14.26
C ASP A 114 -29.64 -42.19 14.68
N PHE A 115 -28.36 -42.01 14.32
CA PHE A 115 -27.57 -40.83 14.75
C PHE A 115 -27.91 -39.53 14.01
N LEU A 116 -28.60 -39.59 12.86
CA LEU A 116 -28.94 -38.41 12.06
C LEU A 116 -30.20 -37.67 12.54
N ALA A 117 -30.87 -38.12 13.61
CA ALA A 117 -32.12 -37.50 14.08
C ALA A 117 -31.93 -36.37 15.11
N ASP A 118 -30.74 -36.16 15.68
CA ASP A 118 -30.56 -35.23 16.82
C ASP A 118 -29.78 -33.94 16.49
N PHE A 119 -29.30 -33.80 15.25
CA PHE A 119 -28.51 -32.63 14.83
C PHE A 119 -29.37 -31.42 14.38
N GLU A 120 -30.70 -31.58 14.26
CA GLU A 120 -31.62 -30.49 13.93
C GLU A 120 -32.00 -29.61 15.16
N SER A 121 -31.45 -29.88 16.36
CA SER A 121 -31.82 -29.17 17.60
C SER A 121 -30.84 -28.09 18.06
N VAL A 122 -29.70 -27.87 17.39
CA VAL A 122 -28.62 -26.98 17.86
C VAL A 122 -28.65 -25.58 17.20
N GLU A 123 -29.81 -25.10 16.78
CA GLU A 123 -29.98 -23.72 16.25
C GLU A 123 -30.50 -22.70 17.28
N ARG A 124 -30.51 -22.98 18.59
CA ARG A 124 -31.04 -22.03 19.58
C ARG A 124 -30.25 -21.93 20.88
N THR A 125 -29.06 -21.33 20.83
CA THR A 125 -28.48 -20.60 21.98
C THR A 125 -27.37 -19.65 21.49
N SER A 126 -27.76 -18.57 20.81
CA SER A 126 -26.89 -17.39 20.58
C SER A 126 -27.66 -16.09 20.87
N SER A 127 -28.57 -16.14 21.83
CA SER A 127 -29.33 -14.99 22.32
C SER A 127 -29.11 -14.93 23.83
N GLY A 128 -28.14 -14.15 24.28
CA GLY A 128 -27.85 -14.04 25.71
C GLY A 128 -26.47 -13.49 26.05
N LEU A 129 -25.99 -12.51 25.29
CA LEU A 129 -24.93 -11.61 25.76
C LEU A 129 -25.37 -10.16 25.52
N ASP A 130 -26.58 -9.86 26.01
CA ASP A 130 -26.96 -8.50 26.39
C ASP A 130 -26.35 -8.25 27.78
N GLU A 131 -25.03 -8.05 27.86
CA GLU A 131 -24.42 -7.50 29.06
C GLU A 131 -24.40 -5.98 28.95
N GLU A 132 -25.22 -5.38 29.81
CA GLU A 132 -25.33 -3.97 30.16
C GLU A 132 -23.95 -3.32 30.40
N PHE A 133 -23.26 -2.88 29.35
CA PHE A 133 -22.17 -1.91 29.51
C PHE A 133 -22.78 -0.50 29.57
N SER A 134 -23.19 -0.13 30.78
CA SER A 134 -23.78 1.18 31.08
C SER A 134 -22.69 2.26 31.01
N LEU A 135 -22.73 3.08 29.97
CA LEU A 135 -21.76 4.13 29.65
C LEU A 135 -22.03 5.46 30.40
N ASP A 136 -22.47 5.38 31.67
CA ASP A 136 -22.95 6.51 32.47
C ASP A 136 -22.03 6.92 33.64
N ASP A 137 -20.84 6.32 33.79
CA ASP A 137 -19.95 6.55 34.96
C ASP A 137 -18.54 7.07 34.59
N MET A 138 -18.45 8.06 33.70
CA MET A 138 -17.20 8.82 33.49
C MET A 138 -17.43 10.34 33.41
N ALA A 139 -18.37 10.84 34.22
CA ALA A 139 -18.42 12.25 34.59
C ALA A 139 -17.65 12.46 35.91
N ASP A 140 -16.94 13.60 35.99
CA ASP A 140 -16.24 14.13 37.15
C ASP A 140 -14.89 13.49 37.51
N THR A 141 -13.87 13.88 36.75
CA THR A 141 -12.57 14.21 37.35
C THR A 141 -12.31 15.70 37.15
N GLU A 142 -12.90 16.50 38.02
CA GLU A 142 -12.50 17.89 38.25
C GLU A 142 -11.09 17.89 38.85
N ASP A 143 -10.07 17.90 38.00
CA ASP A 143 -8.68 18.08 38.45
C ASP A 143 -8.38 19.58 38.47
N GLU A 144 -8.28 20.12 39.69
CA GLU A 144 -7.89 21.49 39.97
C GLU A 144 -6.52 21.79 39.35
N THR A 145 -6.47 22.61 38.30
CA THR A 145 -5.20 23.13 37.79
C THR A 145 -4.67 24.20 38.76
N PRO A 146 -3.49 24.02 39.40
CA PRO A 146 -2.87 25.09 40.16
C PRO A 146 -2.39 26.19 39.21
N GLU A 147 -2.78 27.44 39.50
CA GLU A 147 -2.23 28.64 38.86
C GLU A 147 -0.70 28.68 39.00
N ARG A 148 0.02 28.17 38.00
CA ARG A 148 1.47 28.27 37.92
C ARG A 148 1.88 29.55 37.19
N GLN A 149 1.90 30.61 37.98
CA GLN A 149 2.81 31.75 37.93
C GLN A 149 3.79 31.80 36.73
N ARG A 150 3.32 32.45 35.66
CA ARG A 150 4.01 33.34 34.71
C ARG A 150 5.54 33.48 34.90
N ASN A 151 6.30 32.55 34.31
CA ASN A 151 7.68 32.81 33.88
C ASN A 151 7.71 32.95 32.36
N ARG A 152 7.80 34.21 31.90
CA ARG A 152 8.06 34.58 30.50
C ARG A 152 9.39 33.96 30.07
N SER A 153 9.30 32.85 29.34
CA SER A 153 10.42 32.00 28.96
C SER A 153 10.33 31.69 27.45
N PRO A 154 11.32 30.98 26.89
CA PRO A 154 12.24 31.36 25.82
C PRO A 154 11.69 31.16 24.40
N LEU A 155 10.38 30.93 24.27
CA LEU A 155 9.73 30.54 23.02
C LEU A 155 9.79 31.65 21.96
N LEU A 156 9.81 32.91 22.39
CA LEU A 156 10.01 34.07 21.49
C LEU A 156 11.42 34.10 20.85
N LEU A 157 12.44 33.57 21.51
CA LEU A 157 13.79 33.50 20.93
C LEU A 157 13.91 32.41 19.86
N ILE A 158 13.21 31.29 20.03
CA ILE A 158 13.18 30.20 19.03
C ILE A 158 12.43 30.66 17.78
N LEU A 159 11.28 31.32 17.95
CA LEU A 159 10.51 31.88 16.83
C LEU A 159 11.32 32.92 16.04
N PHE A 160 12.11 33.75 16.73
CA PHE A 160 12.98 34.74 16.08
C PHE A 160 14.15 34.09 15.32
N ALA A 161 14.71 32.99 15.86
CA ALA A 161 15.78 32.25 15.19
C ALA A 161 15.29 31.55 13.90
N VAL A 162 14.10 30.93 13.94
CA VAL A 162 13.47 30.30 12.76
C VAL A 162 13.17 31.36 11.69
N LEU A 163 12.61 32.50 12.08
CA LEU A 163 12.34 33.62 11.16
C LEU A 163 13.62 34.11 10.48
N LEU A 164 14.75 34.18 11.21
CA LEU A 164 16.04 34.60 10.66
C LEU A 164 16.57 33.61 9.62
N VAL A 165 16.43 32.31 9.85
CA VAL A 165 16.84 31.27 8.89
C VAL A 165 16.02 31.37 7.60
N VAL A 166 14.70 31.53 7.72
CA VAL A 166 13.81 31.70 6.56
C VAL A 166 14.19 32.94 5.75
N ILE A 167 14.49 34.06 6.40
CA ILE A 167 14.93 35.28 5.69
C ILE A 167 16.25 35.06 4.96
N VAL A 168 17.21 34.34 5.55
CA VAL A 168 18.50 34.04 4.89
C VAL A 168 18.30 33.15 3.66
N VAL A 169 17.44 32.13 3.73
CA VAL A 169 17.10 31.27 2.58
C VAL A 169 16.43 32.08 1.47
N ILE A 170 15.48 32.95 1.81
CA ILE A 170 14.81 33.82 0.81
C ILE A 170 15.82 34.77 0.15
N VAL A 171 16.73 35.38 0.91
CA VAL A 171 17.77 36.24 0.35
C VAL A 171 18.73 35.46 -0.54
N MET A 172 19.06 34.21 -0.19
CA MET A 172 19.92 33.34 -0.99
C MET A 172 19.25 32.91 -2.30
N LEU A 173 17.94 32.64 -2.27
CA LEU A 173 17.14 32.36 -3.47
C LEU A 173 17.01 33.57 -4.39
N LEU A 174 16.83 34.78 -3.83
CA LEU A 174 16.72 36.01 -4.62
C LEU A 174 18.08 36.51 -5.15
N ALA A 175 19.20 36.14 -4.51
CA ALA A 175 20.54 36.58 -4.88
C ALA A 175 21.30 35.60 -5.80
N ASN A 176 20.69 34.50 -6.24
CA ASN A 176 21.31 33.51 -7.13
C ASN A 176 20.79 33.60 -8.58
N PRO A 177 21.27 34.54 -9.43
CA PRO A 177 20.78 34.75 -10.80
C PRO A 177 21.34 33.75 -11.83
N PHE A 178 21.67 32.52 -11.44
CA PHE A 178 22.40 31.58 -12.30
C PHE A 178 21.62 30.30 -12.63
N GLN A 179 20.68 30.41 -13.56
CA GLN A 179 20.35 29.33 -14.50
C GLN A 179 20.14 29.96 -15.89
N GLN A 180 21.24 30.36 -16.53
CA GLN A 180 21.27 30.52 -17.98
C GLN A 180 21.33 29.12 -18.57
N GLU A 181 20.20 28.64 -19.10
CA GLU A 181 20.15 27.47 -19.95
C GLU A 181 21.12 27.67 -21.14
N PRO A 182 22.11 26.78 -21.34
CA PRO A 182 22.90 26.81 -22.56
C PRO A 182 21.98 26.42 -23.73
N ALA A 183 21.83 27.35 -24.67
CA ALA A 183 21.15 27.13 -25.94
C ALA A 183 21.78 25.95 -26.69
N VAL A 184 21.09 24.81 -26.68
CA VAL A 184 21.42 23.67 -27.54
C VAL A 184 21.06 24.01 -28.99
N THR A 185 22.09 24.05 -29.82
CA THR A 185 21.99 24.22 -31.27
C THR A 185 21.47 22.92 -31.89
N PRO A 186 20.42 22.93 -32.73
CA PRO A 186 19.92 21.72 -33.38
C PRO A 186 20.91 21.31 -34.47
N THR A 187 21.70 20.26 -34.21
CA THR A 187 22.45 19.58 -35.27
C THR A 187 21.47 18.70 -36.03
N GLN A 188 21.05 19.21 -37.18
CA GLN A 188 20.25 18.51 -38.17
C GLN A 188 21.10 17.41 -38.82
N GLN A 189 21.02 16.18 -38.30
CA GLN A 189 21.66 15.01 -38.89
C GLN A 189 20.76 14.42 -39.97
N ALA A 190 21.30 14.41 -41.19
CA ALA A 190 20.65 13.93 -42.39
C ALA A 190 20.44 12.40 -42.37
N ALA A 191 19.20 12.03 -42.68
CA ALA A 191 18.65 10.78 -43.17
C ALA A 191 19.61 9.59 -43.45
N ALA A 192 19.31 8.47 -42.78
CA ALA A 192 19.29 7.15 -43.41
C ALA A 192 17.94 6.48 -43.05
N PRO A 193 17.13 6.01 -44.03
CA PRO A 193 15.84 5.40 -43.75
C PRO A 193 16.07 3.93 -43.42
N THR A 194 16.04 3.59 -42.13
CA THR A 194 15.73 2.22 -41.70
C THR A 194 14.38 2.27 -41.03
N ALA A 195 13.35 1.98 -41.82
CA ALA A 195 12.01 1.72 -41.33
C ALA A 195 12.06 0.43 -40.50
N MET A 196 12.27 0.57 -39.19
CA MET A 196 11.74 -0.39 -38.23
C MET A 196 10.46 0.24 -37.70
N ALA A 197 9.39 -0.52 -37.80
CA ALA A 197 8.07 -0.15 -37.35
C ALA A 197 8.17 0.33 -35.90
N THR A 198 7.96 1.63 -35.72
CA THR A 198 7.34 2.14 -34.50
C THR A 198 5.96 1.48 -34.47
N GLU A 199 5.85 0.36 -33.76
CA GLU A 199 4.60 0.04 -33.08
C GLU A 199 4.38 1.23 -32.16
N ASP A 200 3.55 2.16 -32.62
CA ASP A 200 2.82 3.06 -31.74
C ASP A 200 2.18 2.14 -30.71
N ALA A 201 2.80 2.06 -29.53
CA ALA A 201 2.11 1.63 -28.33
C ALA A 201 1.00 2.65 -28.16
N GLU A 202 -0.15 2.32 -28.74
CA GLU A 202 -1.43 2.92 -28.46
C GLU A 202 -1.53 2.86 -26.93
N VAL A 203 -1.21 3.97 -26.28
CA VAL A 203 -1.60 4.19 -24.90
C VAL A 203 -3.11 4.09 -24.97
N ILE A 204 -3.62 2.89 -24.64
CA ILE A 204 -5.04 2.61 -24.46
C ILE A 204 -5.43 3.57 -23.34
N SER A 205 -5.82 4.76 -23.74
CA SER A 205 -6.45 5.74 -22.88
C SER A 205 -7.68 5.01 -22.39
N GLY A 206 -7.66 4.60 -21.12
CA GLY A 206 -8.79 3.92 -20.50
C GLY A 206 -10.06 4.69 -20.83
N ASP A 207 -11.15 3.97 -21.07
CA ASP A 207 -12.43 4.58 -21.40
C ASP A 207 -12.71 5.73 -20.43
N ALA A 208 -12.85 6.93 -20.99
CA ALA A 208 -13.00 8.13 -20.20
C ALA A 208 -14.29 8.01 -19.39
N VAL A 209 -14.17 8.07 -18.05
CA VAL A 209 -15.31 8.11 -17.13
C VAL A 209 -16.24 9.23 -17.57
N SER A 210 -17.54 8.95 -17.65
CA SER A 210 -18.51 9.97 -18.04
C SER A 210 -18.49 11.13 -17.04
N ALA A 211 -18.68 12.36 -17.53
CA ALA A 211 -18.65 13.56 -16.68
C ALA A 211 -19.72 13.52 -15.57
N ASP A 212 -20.86 12.87 -15.83
CA ASP A 212 -21.94 12.71 -14.86
C ASP A 212 -21.54 11.75 -13.73
N VAL A 213 -20.92 10.60 -14.05
CA VAL A 213 -20.39 9.67 -13.06
C VAL A 213 -19.29 10.35 -12.24
N GLN A 214 -18.35 11.04 -12.89
CA GLN A 214 -17.28 11.76 -12.20
C GLN A 214 -17.83 12.80 -11.22
N ALA A 215 -18.85 13.57 -11.60
CA ALA A 215 -19.49 14.54 -10.71
C ALA A 215 -20.15 13.85 -9.50
N ALA A 216 -20.84 12.73 -9.72
CA ALA A 216 -21.47 11.96 -8.65
C ALA A 216 -20.43 11.38 -7.67
N VAL A 217 -19.30 10.85 -8.18
CA VAL A 217 -18.17 10.38 -7.35
C VAL A 217 -17.62 11.50 -6.46
N LEU A 218 -17.39 12.67 -7.04
CA LEU A 218 -16.86 13.82 -6.29
C LEU A 218 -17.86 14.34 -5.25
N GLU A 219 -19.16 14.26 -5.52
CA GLU A 219 -20.20 14.63 -4.56
C GLU A 219 -20.28 13.65 -3.41
N ALA A 220 -20.28 12.34 -3.69
CA ALA A 220 -20.35 11.30 -2.66
C ALA A 220 -19.12 11.30 -1.73
N LEU A 221 -17.96 11.69 -2.26
CA LEU A 221 -16.70 11.73 -1.51
C LEU A 221 -16.28 13.16 -1.12
N ALA A 222 -17.23 14.10 -1.04
CA ALA A 222 -16.94 15.49 -0.70
C ALA A 222 -16.26 15.68 0.67
N ASP A 223 -16.43 14.72 1.59
CA ASP A 223 -15.80 14.71 2.91
C ASP A 223 -14.39 14.09 2.90
N GLN A 224 -13.96 13.50 1.78
CA GLN A 224 -12.65 12.88 1.62
C GLN A 224 -11.71 13.74 0.77
N VAL A 225 -10.40 13.60 1.00
CA VAL A 225 -9.39 14.28 0.18
C VAL A 225 -9.13 13.41 -1.05
N ILE A 226 -9.64 13.82 -2.20
CA ILE A 226 -9.48 13.08 -3.47
C ILE A 226 -8.18 13.49 -4.16
N ALA A 227 -7.43 12.49 -4.64
CA ALA A 227 -6.23 12.74 -5.43
C ALA A 227 -6.60 13.34 -6.80
N ASP A 228 -5.75 14.22 -7.35
CA ASP A 228 -6.03 14.85 -8.65
C ASP A 228 -6.16 13.82 -9.78
N ASN A 229 -7.18 13.96 -10.63
CA ASN A 229 -7.48 13.07 -11.76
C ASN A 229 -7.59 11.58 -11.39
N SER A 230 -8.09 11.28 -10.19
CA SER A 230 -8.01 9.93 -9.63
C SER A 230 -9.21 9.02 -9.88
N VAL A 231 -10.22 9.50 -10.60
CA VAL A 231 -11.34 8.67 -11.03
C VAL A 231 -10.98 8.03 -12.37
N GLU A 232 -10.82 6.71 -12.36
CA GLU A 232 -10.38 5.94 -13.54
C GLU A 232 -11.14 4.62 -13.65
N VAL A 233 -11.20 4.07 -14.87
CA VAL A 233 -11.71 2.72 -15.12
C VAL A 233 -10.52 1.82 -15.40
N MET A 234 -10.44 0.71 -14.66
CA MET A 234 -9.38 -0.28 -14.83
C MET A 234 -9.98 -1.68 -14.96
N ASP A 235 -9.45 -2.49 -15.87
CA ASP A 235 -9.75 -3.91 -15.94
C ASP A 235 -9.08 -4.64 -14.77
N THR A 236 -9.88 -5.26 -13.90
CA THR A 236 -9.37 -6.05 -12.77
C THR A 236 -9.88 -7.49 -12.87
N SER A 237 -9.48 -8.34 -11.91
CA SER A 237 -10.05 -9.69 -11.76
C SER A 237 -11.57 -9.72 -11.55
N LEU A 238 -12.19 -8.58 -11.19
CA LEU A 238 -13.64 -8.42 -11.07
C LEU A 238 -14.31 -7.90 -12.36
N GLY A 239 -13.53 -7.62 -13.42
CA GLY A 239 -13.97 -6.97 -14.65
C GLY A 239 -13.70 -5.46 -14.65
N ASN A 240 -14.40 -4.71 -15.50
CA ASN A 240 -14.34 -3.26 -15.55
C ASN A 240 -14.65 -2.67 -14.17
N THR A 241 -13.64 -2.08 -13.53
CA THR A 241 -13.73 -1.57 -12.17
C THR A 241 -13.57 -0.06 -12.18
N LEU A 242 -14.56 0.65 -11.67
CA LEU A 242 -14.45 2.09 -11.44
C LEU A 242 -13.68 2.32 -10.14
N LEU A 243 -12.52 2.97 -10.23
CA LEU A 243 -11.65 3.27 -9.09
C LEU A 243 -11.61 4.77 -8.84
N VAL A 244 -11.56 5.16 -7.56
CA VAL A 244 -11.33 6.53 -7.12
C VAL A 244 -10.14 6.60 -6.18
N GLY A 245 -9.23 7.54 -6.41
CA GLY A 245 -8.06 7.75 -5.57
C GLY A 245 -8.35 8.65 -4.37
N VAL A 246 -8.13 8.13 -3.17
CA VAL A 246 -8.31 8.86 -1.91
C VAL A 246 -6.95 9.06 -1.25
N CYS A 247 -6.61 10.31 -0.96
CA CYS A 247 -5.39 10.70 -0.27
C CYS A 247 -5.43 10.24 1.19
N THR A 248 -4.41 9.52 1.62
CA THR A 248 -4.25 9.11 3.02
C THR A 248 -2.79 8.85 3.36
N THR A 249 -2.50 8.55 4.63
CA THR A 249 -1.18 8.11 5.10
C THR A 249 -1.29 6.72 5.71
N ALA A 250 -0.20 5.94 5.64
CA ALA A 250 -0.17 4.59 6.17
C ALA A 250 -0.53 4.55 7.67
N GLY A 251 -1.15 3.45 8.11
CA GLY A 251 -1.51 3.21 9.51
C GLY A 251 -3.01 3.34 9.79
N GLU A 252 -3.35 3.99 10.91
CA GLU A 252 -4.74 4.19 11.34
C GLU A 252 -5.57 5.06 10.38
N PRO A 253 -5.07 6.20 9.85
CA PRO A 253 -5.82 7.03 8.91
C PRO A 253 -6.24 6.28 7.64
N MET A 254 -5.36 5.43 7.10
CA MET A 254 -5.65 4.60 5.93
C MET A 254 -6.86 3.68 6.15
N ARG A 255 -7.00 3.09 7.34
CA ARG A 255 -8.12 2.18 7.65
C ARG A 255 -9.46 2.91 7.74
N SER A 256 -9.48 4.08 8.39
CA SER A 256 -10.68 4.92 8.46
C SER A 256 -11.07 5.39 7.06
N ALA A 257 -10.11 5.96 6.32
CA ALA A 257 -10.32 6.47 4.97
C ALA A 257 -10.84 5.38 4.02
N LEU A 258 -10.29 4.15 4.11
CA LEU A 258 -10.77 3.04 3.29
C LEU A 258 -12.24 2.73 3.57
N THR A 259 -12.62 2.60 4.85
CA THR A 259 -13.97 2.19 5.25
C THR A 259 -15.00 3.25 4.91
N GLU A 260 -14.71 4.50 5.25
CA GLU A 260 -15.58 5.65 4.93
C GLU A 260 -15.73 5.82 3.42
N SER A 261 -14.64 5.73 2.66
CA SER A 261 -14.68 5.91 1.21
C SER A 261 -15.40 4.77 0.51
N MET A 262 -15.18 3.51 0.92
CA MET A 262 -15.91 2.36 0.34
C MET A 262 -17.40 2.42 0.62
N ALA A 263 -17.81 2.81 1.85
CA ALA A 263 -19.22 2.96 2.20
C ALA A 263 -19.88 4.11 1.41
N ALA A 264 -19.21 5.26 1.31
CA ALA A 264 -19.69 6.37 0.49
C ALA A 264 -19.78 5.99 -0.99
N PHE A 265 -18.79 5.27 -1.51
CA PHE A 265 -18.76 4.86 -2.91
C PHE A 265 -19.77 3.77 -3.24
N ALA A 266 -20.12 2.90 -2.29
CA ALA A 266 -21.20 1.93 -2.44
C ALA A 266 -22.55 2.62 -2.69
N GLY A 267 -22.77 3.80 -2.11
CA GLY A 267 -23.93 4.66 -2.35
C GLY A 267 -24.16 5.02 -3.82
N LEU A 268 -23.12 4.95 -4.65
CA LEU A 268 -23.16 5.26 -6.08
C LEU A 268 -23.39 4.05 -6.97
N SER A 269 -23.48 2.84 -6.40
CA SER A 269 -23.63 1.59 -7.17
C SER A 269 -24.85 1.58 -8.09
N ASP A 270 -25.95 2.22 -7.68
CA ASP A 270 -27.17 2.34 -8.49
C ASP A 270 -27.02 3.30 -9.68
N ASP A 271 -26.16 4.32 -9.55
CA ASP A 271 -25.93 5.37 -10.55
C ASP A 271 -24.74 5.07 -11.48
N ALA A 272 -23.79 4.24 -11.04
CA ALA A 272 -22.61 3.85 -11.81
C ALA A 272 -22.98 3.12 -13.11
N GLY A 273 -24.20 2.61 -13.24
CA GLY A 273 -24.70 1.97 -14.45
C GLY A 273 -24.17 0.55 -14.63
N ALA A 274 -24.77 -0.19 -15.57
CA ALA A 274 -24.43 -1.59 -15.82
C ALA A 274 -23.08 -1.79 -16.56
N GLU A 275 -22.30 -0.73 -16.74
CA GLU A 275 -21.03 -0.73 -17.46
C GLU A 275 -19.84 -1.17 -16.60
N TYR A 276 -19.95 -1.02 -15.28
CA TYR A 276 -18.93 -1.46 -14.32
C TYR A 276 -19.37 -2.74 -13.64
N ALA A 277 -18.45 -3.70 -13.54
CA ALA A 277 -18.66 -4.96 -12.81
C ALA A 277 -18.31 -4.80 -11.32
N ALA A 278 -17.42 -3.86 -11.00
CA ALA A 278 -16.98 -3.56 -9.65
C ALA A 278 -16.72 -2.06 -9.44
N ILE A 279 -16.71 -1.66 -8.18
CA ILE A 279 -16.29 -0.33 -7.73
C ILE A 279 -15.21 -0.48 -6.66
N GLY A 280 -14.31 0.47 -6.55
CA GLY A 280 -13.24 0.40 -5.55
C GLY A 280 -12.54 1.71 -5.25
N VAL A 281 -11.74 1.69 -4.20
CA VAL A 281 -10.96 2.83 -3.74
C VAL A 281 -9.47 2.49 -3.86
N LYS A 282 -8.72 3.44 -4.43
CA LYS A 282 -7.26 3.44 -4.49
C LYS A 282 -6.74 4.40 -3.42
N LEU A 283 -6.12 3.87 -2.38
CA LEU A 283 -5.51 4.68 -1.32
C LEU A 283 -4.13 5.14 -1.79
N VAL A 284 -3.92 6.45 -1.82
CA VAL A 284 -2.69 7.08 -2.33
C VAL A 284 -2.08 7.95 -1.24
N ASP A 285 -0.78 7.84 -1.05
CA ASP A 285 -0.03 8.84 -0.30
C ASP A 285 0.20 10.05 -1.21
N CYS A 286 -0.54 11.13 -0.98
CA CYS A 286 -0.52 12.30 -1.87
C CYS A 286 0.72 13.20 -1.69
N GLU A 287 1.57 12.95 -0.69
CA GLU A 287 2.87 13.64 -0.57
C GLU A 287 3.89 12.98 -1.50
N THR A 288 3.89 11.65 -1.56
CA THR A 288 4.83 10.85 -2.37
C THR A 288 4.26 10.42 -3.72
N ASN A 289 2.96 10.60 -3.93
CA ASN A 289 2.19 10.08 -5.06
C ASN A 289 2.29 8.55 -5.22
N SER A 290 2.50 7.82 -4.11
CA SER A 290 2.62 6.36 -4.09
C SER A 290 1.27 5.69 -3.80
N VAL A 291 0.97 4.60 -4.48
CA VAL A 291 -0.24 3.81 -4.23
C VAL A 291 0.01 2.91 -3.03
N LEU A 292 -0.73 3.13 -1.95
CA LEU A 292 -0.64 2.34 -0.73
C LEU A 292 -1.43 1.04 -0.84
N ARG A 293 -2.64 1.10 -1.41
CA ARG A 293 -3.53 -0.05 -1.54
C ARG A 293 -4.64 0.20 -2.56
N VAL A 294 -5.10 -0.85 -3.24
CA VAL A 294 -6.30 -0.81 -4.07
C VAL A 294 -7.27 -1.90 -3.58
N ILE A 295 -8.49 -1.50 -3.25
CA ILE A 295 -9.55 -2.39 -2.78
C ILE A 295 -10.77 -2.17 -3.62
N ALA A 296 -11.40 -3.26 -4.05
CA ALA A 296 -12.63 -3.22 -4.82
C ALA A 296 -13.64 -4.24 -4.30
N VAL A 297 -14.88 -4.06 -4.73
CA VAL A 297 -16.02 -4.92 -4.43
C VAL A 297 -16.94 -5.00 -5.66
N PRO A 298 -17.56 -6.16 -5.96
CA PRO A 298 -18.55 -6.25 -7.02
C PRO A 298 -19.70 -5.26 -6.81
N VAL A 299 -20.21 -4.67 -7.90
CA VAL A 299 -21.34 -3.71 -7.83
C VAL A 299 -22.56 -4.32 -7.14
N ALA A 300 -22.83 -5.62 -7.37
CA ALA A 300 -23.95 -6.32 -6.74
C ALA A 300 -23.84 -6.37 -5.20
N ASP A 301 -22.62 -6.53 -4.65
CA ASP A 301 -22.40 -6.55 -3.21
C ASP A 301 -22.49 -5.13 -2.63
N ALA A 302 -22.04 -4.10 -3.37
CA ALA A 302 -22.23 -2.70 -3.00
C ALA A 302 -23.72 -2.30 -2.96
N SER A 303 -24.51 -2.71 -3.96
CA SER A 303 -25.96 -2.48 -3.96
C SER A 303 -26.68 -3.25 -2.85
N ALA A 304 -26.22 -4.46 -2.51
CA ALA A 304 -26.76 -5.21 -1.39
C ALA A 304 -26.49 -4.51 -0.05
N PHE A 305 -25.32 -3.90 0.12
CA PHE A 305 -24.99 -3.09 1.28
C PHE A 305 -25.89 -1.85 1.39
N THR A 306 -26.07 -1.07 0.31
CA THR A 306 -26.95 0.11 0.34
C THR A 306 -28.43 -0.24 0.54
N ALA A 307 -28.86 -1.42 0.09
CA ALA A 307 -30.20 -1.95 0.35
C ALA A 307 -30.40 -2.44 1.80
N GLY A 308 -29.32 -2.57 2.58
CA GLY A 308 -29.34 -3.10 3.95
C GLY A 308 -29.39 -4.62 4.03
N ASP A 309 -29.13 -5.33 2.93
CA ASP A 309 -29.01 -6.80 2.88
C ASP A 309 -27.66 -7.28 3.42
N LEU A 310 -26.64 -6.41 3.39
CA LEU A 310 -25.35 -6.61 4.06
C LEU A 310 -25.17 -5.54 5.14
N ASP A 311 -24.69 -5.94 6.30
CA ASP A 311 -24.18 -5.02 7.32
C ASP A 311 -22.74 -4.59 6.99
N ASP A 312 -22.19 -3.67 7.78
CA ASP A 312 -20.83 -3.13 7.56
C ASP A 312 -19.78 -4.26 7.51
N ALA A 313 -19.83 -5.19 8.47
CA ALA A 313 -18.91 -6.32 8.54
C ALA A 313 -19.06 -7.28 7.35
N GLY A 314 -20.31 -7.54 6.93
CA GLY A 314 -20.62 -8.36 5.77
C GLY A 314 -20.14 -7.74 4.47
N PHE A 315 -20.24 -6.42 4.34
CA PHE A 315 -19.72 -5.67 3.18
C PHE A 315 -18.19 -5.66 3.16
N GLU A 316 -17.54 -5.38 4.28
CA GLU A 316 -16.07 -5.43 4.41
C GLU A 316 -15.50 -6.82 4.07
N ALA A 317 -16.21 -7.89 4.44
CA ALA A 317 -15.80 -9.25 4.13
C ALA A 317 -15.82 -9.56 2.62
N ARG A 318 -16.47 -8.74 1.80
CA ARG A 318 -16.49 -8.87 0.32
C ARG A 318 -15.35 -8.11 -0.37
N TRP A 319 -14.62 -7.31 0.37
CA TRP A 319 -13.52 -6.54 -0.21
C TRP A 319 -12.40 -7.45 -0.67
N VAL A 320 -11.93 -7.19 -1.88
CA VAL A 320 -10.81 -7.89 -2.49
C VAL A 320 -9.76 -6.89 -2.94
N ALA A 321 -8.50 -7.31 -2.85
CA ALA A 321 -7.41 -6.55 -3.43
C ALA A 321 -7.57 -6.57 -4.96
N ALA A 322 -7.71 -5.39 -5.56
CA ALA A 322 -7.70 -5.24 -7.00
C ALA A 322 -6.25 -5.05 -7.45
N ALA A 323 -5.71 -6.07 -8.11
CA ALA A 323 -4.42 -6.05 -8.78
C ALA A 323 -4.63 -6.06 -10.29
#